data_AF-A0A815QJM5-F1
#
_entry.id   AF-A0A815QJM5-F1
#
_cell.length_a   1.000
_cell.length_b   1.000
_cell.length_c   1.000
_cell.angle_alpha   90.00
_cell.angle_beta   90.00
_cell.angle_gamma   90.00
#
_symmetry.space_group_name_H-M   'P 1'
#
loop_
_entity.id
_entity.type
_entity.pdbx_description
1 polymer ?
#
loop_
_entity_poly.entity_id
_entity_poly.type
_entity_poly.pdbx_seq_one_letter_code
_entity_poly.pdbx_strand_id
1 'polypeptide(L)'
;MEEKNGSKRILRSTTGEEEIKLSKAMIIPKISLSEYGKDMLRYVFHLVLSEKQYSTLLRLLTSLKEDLPDFTTNSITTLFKYLKKLGFVYRKTTSVKVILDSTYFIAERARYFHRLNVLEEEGALVYYQDES
;
A
#
# COMPACT_ATOMS: atom_id res chain seq x y z
N MET A 1 -50.82 21.15 56.38
CA MET A 1 -51.00 19.73 55.97
C MET A 1 -51.27 19.75 54.47
N GLU A 2 -50.25 20.07 53.68
CA GLU A 2 -49.36 19.13 52.97
C GLU A 2 -50.08 18.26 51.93
N GLU A 3 -49.94 18.69 50.67
CA GLU A 3 -50.21 17.93 49.44
C GLU A 3 -49.36 16.66 49.37
N LYS A 4 -49.87 15.57 48.78
CA LYS A 4 -49.10 14.72 47.83
C LYS A 4 -49.98 14.05 46.78
N ASN A 5 -49.77 14.50 45.55
CA ASN A 5 -49.98 13.78 44.29
C ASN A 5 -49.15 12.48 44.25
N GLY A 6 -49.66 11.43 43.59
CA GLY A 6 -48.94 10.18 43.29
C GLY A 6 -49.57 9.43 42.12
N SER A 7 -49.39 9.90 40.89
CA SER A 7 -48.42 9.41 39.91
C SER A 7 -48.83 8.10 39.21
N LYS A 8 -49.44 8.28 38.02
CA LYS A 8 -49.69 7.25 37.00
C LYS A 8 -48.35 6.66 36.55
N ARG A 9 -48.23 5.33 36.58
CA ARG A 9 -47.16 4.58 35.91
C ARG A 9 -47.17 4.94 34.41
N ILE A 10 -46.16 5.67 33.96
CA ILE A 10 -45.79 5.75 32.55
C ILE A 10 -44.70 4.71 32.33
N LEU A 11 -45.04 3.67 31.56
CA LEU A 11 -44.09 2.75 30.95
C LEU A 11 -43.10 3.57 30.12
N ARG A 12 -41.84 3.68 30.57
CA ARG A 12 -40.75 4.15 29.72
C ARG A 12 -40.20 2.97 28.96
N SER A 13 -40.39 3.03 27.64
CA SER A 13 -39.79 2.16 26.64
C SER A 13 -38.26 2.16 26.79
N THR A 14 -37.70 1.00 27.10
CA THR A 14 -36.26 0.73 27.00
C THR A 14 -35.89 0.58 25.52
N THR A 15 -35.83 1.69 24.80
CA THR A 15 -35.38 1.79 23.40
C THR A 15 -34.34 2.89 23.32
N GLY A 16 -33.12 2.60 23.77
CA GLY A 16 -32.03 3.58 23.74
C GLY A 16 -30.64 3.03 24.03
N GLU A 17 -30.53 1.89 24.71
CA GLU A 17 -29.20 1.35 25.07
C GLU A 17 -28.65 0.32 24.06
N GLU A 18 -29.49 -0.28 23.22
CA GLU A 18 -29.03 -1.24 22.20
C GLU A 18 -28.62 -0.58 20.87
N GLU A 19 -29.16 0.59 20.54
CA GLU A 19 -28.85 1.26 19.26
C GLU A 19 -27.43 1.88 19.21
N ILE A 20 -26.81 2.16 20.37
CA ILE A 20 -25.53 2.89 20.41
C ILE A 20 -24.31 1.96 20.21
N LYS A 21 -24.48 0.63 20.28
CA LYS A 21 -23.36 -0.31 20.04
C LYS A 21 -23.18 -0.72 18.57
N LEU A 22 -24.13 -0.43 17.68
CA LEU A 22 -24.07 -0.80 16.27
C LEU A 22 -23.36 0.24 15.38
N SER A 23 -23.13 1.47 15.86
CA SER A 23 -22.48 2.54 15.09
C SER A 23 -20.94 2.49 15.10
N LYS A 24 -20.31 1.60 15.88
CA LYS A 24 -18.85 1.57 16.08
C LYS A 24 -18.10 0.58 15.18
N ALA A 25 -18.82 -0.24 14.41
CA ALA A 25 -18.24 -1.00 13.31
C ALA A 25 -18.39 -0.21 12.01
N MET A 26 -17.72 0.93 11.91
CA MET A 26 -17.44 1.54 10.62
C MET A 26 -16.66 0.49 9.84
N ILE A 27 -17.33 -0.23 8.94
CA ILE A 27 -16.71 -1.21 8.05
C ILE A 27 -15.70 -0.42 7.23
N ILE A 28 -14.45 -0.40 7.67
CA ILE A 28 -13.37 0.20 6.90
C ILE A 28 -13.29 -0.67 5.64
N PRO A 29 -13.64 -0.14 4.45
CA PRO A 29 -13.63 -0.94 3.24
C PRO A 29 -12.24 -1.56 3.11
N LYS A 30 -12.19 -2.88 2.91
CA LYS A 30 -10.93 -3.61 2.74
C LYS A 30 -10.30 -3.09 1.46
N ILE A 31 -9.40 -2.13 1.61
CA ILE A 31 -8.67 -1.51 0.51
C ILE A 31 -7.91 -2.63 -0.24
N SER A 32 -8.43 -3.07 -1.38
CA SER A 32 -7.87 -4.11 -2.24
C SER A 32 -7.53 -3.53 -3.59
N LEU A 33 -6.25 -3.62 -3.95
CA LEU A 33 -5.78 -3.31 -5.29
C LEU A 33 -6.01 -4.55 -6.17
N SER A 34 -6.53 -4.37 -7.39
CA SER A 34 -6.61 -5.43 -8.39
C SER A 34 -5.22 -5.97 -8.73
N GLU A 35 -5.10 -7.18 -9.29
CA GLU A 35 -3.78 -7.72 -9.66
C GLU A 35 -3.09 -6.82 -10.68
N TYR A 36 -3.83 -6.38 -11.71
CA TYR A 36 -3.37 -5.38 -12.66
C TYR A 36 -2.83 -4.11 -11.96
N GLY A 37 -3.55 -3.58 -10.98
CA GLY A 37 -3.10 -2.40 -10.24
C GLY A 37 -1.82 -2.64 -9.43
N LYS A 38 -1.58 -3.87 -8.94
CA LYS A 38 -0.34 -4.24 -8.26
C LYS A 38 0.83 -4.27 -9.23
N ASP A 39 0.62 -4.86 -10.41
CA ASP A 39 1.66 -4.96 -11.44
C ASP A 39 2.03 -3.59 -11.99
N MET A 40 1.04 -2.74 -12.25
CA MET A 40 1.29 -1.36 -12.64
C MET A 40 2.03 -0.56 -11.57
N LEU A 41 1.68 -0.75 -10.29
CA LEU A 41 2.39 -0.10 -9.19
C LEU A 41 3.87 -0.54 -9.11
N ARG A 42 4.15 -1.83 -9.34
CA ARG A 42 5.53 -2.35 -9.42
C ARG A 42 6.27 -1.76 -10.62
N TYR A 43 5.63 -1.77 -11.78
CA TYR A 43 6.19 -1.23 -13.03
C TYR A 43 6.59 0.23 -12.88
N VAL A 44 5.67 1.11 -12.46
CA VAL A 44 5.94 2.54 -12.29
C VAL A 44 7.01 2.77 -11.23
N PHE A 45 7.02 2.00 -10.14
CA PHE A 45 8.10 2.07 -9.17
C PHE A 45 9.48 1.76 -9.79
N HIS A 46 9.59 0.70 -10.58
CA HIS A 46 10.85 0.34 -11.23
C HIS A 46 11.25 1.32 -12.33
N LEU A 47 10.29 1.93 -13.04
CA LEU A 47 10.54 3.00 -13.99
C LEU A 47 11.15 4.22 -13.28
N VAL A 48 10.54 4.68 -12.18
CA VAL A 48 11.09 5.80 -11.37
C VAL A 48 12.49 5.48 -10.84
N LEU A 49 12.78 4.22 -10.50
CA LEU A 49 14.14 3.81 -10.12
C LEU A 49 15.14 3.85 -11.29
N SER A 50 14.73 3.47 -12.50
CA SER A 50 15.60 3.50 -13.69
C SER A 50 16.04 4.93 -14.06
N GLU A 51 15.23 5.93 -13.73
CA GLU A 51 15.56 7.36 -13.90
C GLU A 51 16.64 7.87 -12.92
N LYS A 52 17.25 6.98 -12.12
CA LYS A 52 18.27 7.29 -11.10
C LYS A 52 17.82 8.28 -10.02
N GLN A 53 16.51 8.35 -9.77
CA GLN A 53 15.96 9.26 -8.76
C GLN A 53 15.43 8.48 -7.55
N TYR A 54 15.58 9.05 -6.35
CA TYR A 54 15.05 8.42 -5.13
C TYR A 54 13.51 8.44 -5.15
N SER A 55 12.89 7.25 -5.11
CA SER A 55 11.44 7.13 -5.10
C SER A 55 10.89 7.45 -3.70
N THR A 56 10.39 8.66 -3.53
CA THR A 56 9.57 9.02 -2.36
C THR A 56 8.11 8.65 -2.65
N LEU A 57 7.29 8.48 -1.60
CA LEU A 57 5.86 8.20 -1.77
C LEU A 57 5.13 9.30 -2.54
N LEU A 58 5.48 10.56 -2.31
CA LEU A 58 4.88 11.68 -3.01
C LEU A 58 5.18 11.61 -4.50
N ARG A 59 6.45 11.39 -4.86
CA ARG A 59 6.86 11.31 -6.25
C ARG A 59 6.25 10.13 -6.97
N LEU A 60 6.26 8.95 -6.34
CA LEU A 60 5.64 7.77 -6.93
C LEU A 60 4.14 7.99 -7.15
N LEU A 61 3.47 8.66 -6.22
CA LEU A 61 2.07 9.03 -6.40
C LEU A 61 1.87 10.01 -7.57
N THR A 62 2.77 10.98 -7.75
CA THR A 62 2.74 11.89 -8.90
C THR A 62 2.91 11.13 -10.20
N SER A 63 3.95 10.30 -10.34
CA SER A 63 4.19 9.50 -11.55
C SER A 63 3.03 8.56 -11.84
N LEU A 64 2.46 7.90 -10.82
CA LEU A 64 1.27 7.06 -10.98
C LEU A 64 0.08 7.84 -11.53
N LYS A 65 -0.11 9.11 -11.17
CA LYS A 65 -1.22 9.92 -11.68
C LYS A 65 -0.98 10.42 -13.10
N GLU A 66 0.27 10.70 -13.44
CA GLU A 66 0.66 11.14 -14.78
C GLU A 66 0.52 9.98 -15.78
N ASP A 67 1.07 8.81 -15.43
CA ASP A 67 1.08 7.64 -16.32
C ASP A 67 -0.25 6.87 -16.29
N LEU A 68 -0.97 6.91 -15.15
CA LEU A 68 -2.21 6.16 -14.92
C LEU A 68 -3.25 7.03 -14.22
N PRO A 69 -3.96 7.90 -14.97
CA PRO A 69 -4.98 8.79 -14.40
C PRO A 69 -6.08 8.04 -13.62
N ASP A 70 -6.37 6.80 -14.00
CA ASP A 70 -7.38 5.94 -13.39
C ASP A 70 -6.87 5.16 -12.15
N PHE A 71 -5.63 5.40 -11.71
CA PHE A 71 -5.09 4.73 -10.54
C PHE A 71 -5.96 4.99 -9.31
N THR A 72 -6.29 3.91 -8.59
CA THR A 72 -7.42 3.85 -7.65
C THR A 72 -7.22 4.67 -6.37
N THR A 73 -6.15 5.45 -6.24
CA THR A 73 -5.78 6.12 -5.00
C THR A 73 -5.10 7.45 -5.21
N ASN A 74 -5.66 8.47 -4.56
CA ASN A 74 -5.12 9.83 -4.50
C ASN A 74 -4.37 10.14 -3.19
N SER A 75 -4.32 9.18 -2.26
CA SER A 75 -3.77 9.37 -0.91
C SER A 75 -2.40 8.69 -0.76
N ILE A 76 -1.41 9.46 -0.32
CA ILE A 76 -0.08 8.98 0.07
C ILE A 76 -0.18 7.86 1.12
N THR A 77 -1.08 8.01 2.09
CA THR A 77 -1.28 7.03 3.15
C THR A 77 -1.80 5.70 2.61
N THR A 78 -2.70 5.75 1.63
CA THR A 78 -3.24 4.55 0.99
C THR A 78 -2.20 3.89 0.07
N LEU A 79 -1.43 4.68 -0.68
CA LEU A 79 -0.30 4.18 -1.48
C LEU A 79 0.73 3.47 -0.59
N PHE A 80 1.08 4.05 0.55
CA PHE A 80 1.96 3.42 1.53
C PHE A 80 1.42 2.07 2.01
N LYS A 81 0.11 1.96 2.28
CA LYS A 81 -0.52 0.69 2.68
C LYS A 81 -0.44 -0.36 1.57
N TYR A 82 -0.62 0.02 0.30
CA TYR A 82 -0.49 -0.90 -0.83
C TYR A 82 0.93 -1.42 -0.98
N LEU A 83 1.91 -0.52 -1.03
CA LEU A 83 3.32 -0.88 -1.15
C LEU A 83 3.78 -1.77 0.01
N LYS A 84 3.35 -1.46 1.25
CA LYS A 84 3.64 -2.31 2.41
C LYS A 84 3.05 -3.72 2.25
N LYS A 85 1.84 -3.86 1.70
CA LYS A 85 1.23 -5.17 1.39
C LYS A 85 1.98 -5.93 0.29
N LEU A 86 2.62 -5.21 -0.63
CA LEU A 86 3.44 -5.78 -1.71
C LEU A 86 4.88 -6.11 -1.28
N GLY A 87 5.23 -5.86 -0.01
CA GLY A 87 6.54 -6.21 0.53
C GLY A 87 7.63 -5.18 0.26
N PHE A 88 7.29 -3.97 -0.21
CA PHE A 88 8.25 -2.88 -0.36
C PHE A 88 8.81 -2.45 0.99
N VAL A 89 10.13 -2.25 1.02
CA VAL A 89 10.86 -1.82 2.20
C VAL A 89 11.00 -0.30 2.18
N TYR A 90 11.29 0.30 3.32
CA TYR A 90 11.48 1.74 3.42
C TYR A 90 12.69 2.05 4.28
N ARG A 91 13.45 3.06 3.86
CA ARG A 91 14.55 3.61 4.65
C ARG A 91 14.25 5.06 4.97
N LYS A 92 14.36 5.41 6.25
CA LYS A 92 14.34 6.80 6.67
C LYS A 92 15.73 7.40 6.43
N THR A 93 15.80 8.48 5.66
CA THR A 93 16.99 9.33 5.56
C THR A 93 16.87 10.49 6.56
N THR A 94 17.83 11.41 6.56
CA THR A 94 17.81 12.59 7.44
C THR A 94 16.53 13.41 7.28
N SER A 95 16.02 13.54 6.05
CA SER A 95 14.90 14.43 5.75
C SER A 95 13.65 13.73 5.22
N VAL A 96 13.79 12.56 4.58
CA VAL A 96 12.68 11.91 3.85
C VAL A 96 12.65 10.40 4.06
N LYS A 97 11.49 9.80 3.81
CA LYS A 97 11.35 8.34 3.74
C LYS A 97 11.43 7.91 2.29
N VAL A 98 12.42 7.09 1.96
CA VAL A 98 12.65 6.56 0.62
C VAL A 98 12.09 5.15 0.54
N ILE A 99 11.42 4.85 -0.56
CA ILE A 99 10.92 3.52 -0.88
C ILE A 99 12.10 2.71 -1.41
N LEU A 100 12.34 1.55 -0.82
CA LEU A 100 13.26 0.55 -1.32
C LEU A 100 12.46 -0.57 -1.98
N ASP A 101 13.13 -1.33 -2.82
CA ASP A 101 12.53 -2.43 -3.56
C ASP A 101 11.88 -3.48 -2.63
N SER A 102 10.98 -4.29 -3.19
CA SER A 102 10.39 -5.42 -2.49
C SER A 102 11.45 -6.47 -2.18
N THR A 103 11.37 -7.06 -1.00
CA THR A 103 12.23 -8.20 -0.63
C THR A 103 12.17 -9.35 -1.64
N TYR A 104 11.01 -9.54 -2.28
CA TYR A 104 10.84 -10.51 -3.36
C TYR A 104 11.72 -10.19 -4.57
N PHE A 105 11.65 -8.96 -5.10
CA PHE A 105 12.45 -8.57 -6.27
C PHE A 105 13.93 -8.51 -5.96
N ILE A 106 14.31 -8.16 -4.73
CA ILE A 106 15.71 -8.24 -4.28
C ILE A 106 16.21 -9.68 -4.34
N ALA A 107 15.42 -10.64 -3.83
CA ALA A 107 15.78 -12.05 -3.84
C ALA A 107 15.85 -12.63 -5.27
N GLU A 108 14.86 -12.33 -6.11
CA GLU A 108 14.85 -12.78 -7.51
C GLU A 108 16.04 -12.22 -8.29
N ARG A 109 16.37 -10.95 -8.09
CA ARG A 109 17.55 -10.33 -8.70
C ARG A 109 18.85 -11.00 -8.25
N ALA A 110 18.97 -11.33 -6.97
CA ALA A 110 20.13 -12.07 -6.45
C ALA A 110 20.25 -13.47 -7.06
N ARG A 111 19.13 -14.19 -7.22
CA ARG A 111 19.10 -15.50 -7.88
C ARG A 111 19.51 -15.41 -9.34
N TYR A 112 19.01 -14.40 -10.05
CA TYR A 112 19.38 -14.15 -11.43
C TYR A 112 20.88 -13.93 -11.59
N PHE A 113 21.48 -13.03 -10.80
CA PHE A 113 22.91 -12.79 -10.85
C PHE A 113 23.75 -13.99 -10.42
N HIS A 114 23.30 -14.74 -9.41
CA HIS A 114 23.98 -15.98 -9.04
C HIS A 114 24.02 -16.97 -10.21
N ARG A 115 22.90 -17.12 -10.93
CA ARG A 115 22.83 -17.99 -12.12
C ARG A 115 23.74 -17.51 -13.24
N LEU A 116 23.83 -16.20 -13.46
CA LEU A 116 24.79 -15.64 -14.43
C LEU A 116 26.23 -15.97 -14.06
N ASN A 117 26.61 -15.81 -12.80
CA ASN A 117 27.97 -16.12 -12.33
C ASN A 117 28.31 -17.60 -12.56
N VAL A 118 27.37 -18.51 -12.28
CA VAL A 118 27.57 -19.96 -12.53
C VAL A 118 27.82 -20.22 -14.02
N LEU A 119 27.06 -19.58 -14.91
CA LEU A 119 27.24 -19.73 -16.35
C LEU A 119 28.61 -19.19 -16.82
N GLU A 120 29.04 -18.05 -16.28
CA GLU A 120 30.37 -17.49 -16.58
C GLU A 120 31.51 -18.39 -16.07
N GLU A 121 31.38 -18.97 -14.86
CA GLU A 121 32.34 -19.92 -14.29
C GLU A 121 32.44 -21.22 -15.13
N GLU A 122 31.32 -21.66 -15.71
CA GLU A 122 31.26 -22.79 -16.64
C GLU A 122 31.83 -22.45 -18.04
N GLY A 123 32.28 -21.21 -18.26
CA GLY A 123 32.83 -20.73 -19.53
C GLY A 123 31.78 -20.41 -20.59
N ALA A 124 30.51 -20.30 -20.21
CA ALA A 124 29.46 -19.90 -21.13
C ALA A 124 29.58 -18.40 -21.46
N LEU A 125 29.30 -18.08 -22.72
CA LEU A 125 29.36 -16.71 -23.20
C LEU A 125 28.03 -16.00 -22.92
N VAL A 126 28.03 -15.10 -21.92
CA VAL A 126 26.86 -14.31 -21.53
C VAL A 126 26.81 -13.05 -22.39
N TYR A 127 25.71 -12.87 -23.12
CA TYR A 127 25.43 -11.66 -23.89
C TYR A 127 24.20 -10.95 -23.32
N TYR A 128 24.34 -9.65 -23.07
CA TYR A 128 23.24 -8.79 -22.70
C TYR A 128 22.67 -8.18 -23.99
N GLN A 129 21.43 -8.53 -24.34
CA GLN A 129 20.70 -7.83 -25.37
C GLN A 129 20.05 -6.61 -24.73
N ASP A 130 20.58 -5.41 -25.01
CA ASP A 130 19.79 -4.20 -24.85
C ASP A 130 18.73 -4.21 -25.95
N GLU A 131 17.45 -4.22 -25.57
CA GLU A 131 16.37 -3.90 -26.49
C GLU A 131 16.50 -2.40 -26.82
N SER A 132 17.11 -2.11 -27.97
CA SER A 132 17.20 -0.78 -28.57
C SER A 132 15.87 -0.33 -29.15
#